data_AF-F2AKI7-F1
#
_entry.id   AF-F2AKI7-F1
#
_cell.length_a   1.000
_cell.length_b   1.000
_cell.length_c   1.000
_cell.angle_alpha   90.00
_cell.angle_beta   90.00
_cell.angle_gamma   90.00
#
_symmetry.space_group_name_H-M   'P 1'
#
loop_
_entity.id
_entity.type
_entity.pdbx_description
1 polymer ?
#
loop_
_entity_poly.entity_id
_entity_poly.type
_entity_poly.pdbx_seq_one_letter_code
_entity_poly.pdbx_strand_id
1 'polypeptide(L)'
;MSVLNRCVLNRCVVSLALPAFLFVAVACQTNVQAQDAATAKPVTVDVFGAGSLKVPESFKKTTPRSRIIEHEFAVKDGEGDDAPSARITMMAAGGDVKANLDRWKNQFSGSNKKVAETEVKKEGDWETHVIEVSGTFTETMGGGPFSSGRKVQRENYKMMGAILVHPDSRKFFVKMYGPIALIESNRDLFKEMIASIDE
;
A
#
# COMPACT_ATOMS: atom_id res chain seq x y z
N MET A 1 -66.32 56.58 -34.60
CA MET A 1 -65.92 57.24 -35.87
C MET A 1 -64.70 56.50 -36.38
N SER A 2 -64.87 55.67 -37.43
CA SER A 2 -64.24 55.87 -38.75
C SER A 2 -62.82 55.28 -38.79
N VAL A 3 -62.32 54.44 -39.70
CA VAL A 3 -62.69 53.83 -40.99
C VAL A 3 -61.57 52.77 -41.20
N LEU A 4 -61.88 51.49 -41.42
CA LEU A 4 -61.86 50.79 -42.71
C LEU A 4 -60.50 50.70 -43.47
N ASN A 5 -60.11 49.43 -43.70
CA ASN A 5 -59.65 48.83 -44.96
C ASN A 5 -58.23 49.00 -45.54
N ARG A 6 -57.54 47.85 -45.57
CA ARG A 6 -57.02 47.06 -46.72
C ARG A 6 -55.95 47.61 -47.69
N CYS A 7 -55.28 46.61 -48.29
CA CYS A 7 -54.45 46.59 -49.51
C CYS A 7 -52.94 46.85 -49.26
N VAL A 8 -51.98 46.10 -49.81
CA VAL A 8 -51.90 45.35 -51.07
C VAL A 8 -50.97 44.13 -50.92
N LEU A 9 -51.36 43.04 -51.58
CA LEU A 9 -50.57 41.84 -51.88
C LEU A 9 -49.55 42.16 -52.99
N ASN A 10 -48.27 41.81 -52.85
CA ASN A 10 -47.40 41.69 -54.03
C ASN A 10 -46.52 40.43 -53.97
N ARG A 11 -46.48 39.74 -55.11
CA ARG A 11 -45.90 38.40 -55.34
C ARG A 11 -44.43 38.50 -55.74
N CYS A 12 -43.78 37.33 -55.75
CA CYS A 12 -42.50 37.00 -56.40
C CYS A 12 -41.26 37.53 -55.64
N VAL A 13 -40.18 36.78 -55.41
CA VAL A 13 -39.51 35.79 -56.27
C VAL A 13 -38.84 34.72 -55.40
N VAL A 14 -38.93 33.46 -55.83
CA VAL A 14 -38.11 32.34 -55.36
C VAL A 14 -36.68 32.51 -55.84
N SER A 15 -35.69 32.43 -54.97
CA SER A 15 -34.34 32.00 -55.35
C SER A 15 -33.68 31.27 -54.18
N LEU A 16 -33.50 29.97 -54.40
CA LEU A 16 -32.65 29.09 -53.62
C LEU A 16 -31.21 29.63 -53.64
N ALA A 17 -30.63 29.79 -52.46
CA ALA A 17 -29.19 29.67 -52.27
C ALA A 17 -28.95 28.95 -50.93
N LEU A 18 -28.40 27.75 -51.01
CA LEU A 18 -28.01 26.91 -49.88
C LEU A 18 -27.01 27.65 -48.95
N PRO A 19 -27.11 27.48 -47.62
CA PRO A 19 -26.17 28.11 -46.71
C PRO A 19 -24.90 27.25 -46.58
N ALA A 20 -23.75 27.84 -46.86
CA ALA A 20 -22.47 27.31 -46.41
C ALA A 20 -22.31 27.62 -44.91
N PHE A 21 -22.95 26.82 -44.05
CA PHE A 21 -22.68 26.84 -42.62
C PHE A 21 -21.31 26.22 -42.38
N LEU A 22 -20.33 27.08 -42.11
CA LEU A 22 -19.02 26.72 -41.63
C LEU A 22 -19.19 26.12 -40.21
N PHE A 23 -19.21 24.80 -40.12
CA PHE A 23 -19.13 24.08 -38.84
C PHE A 23 -17.75 24.31 -38.23
N VAL A 24 -17.64 25.25 -37.29
CA VAL A 24 -16.48 25.32 -36.38
C VAL A 24 -16.69 24.26 -35.32
N ALA A 25 -16.10 23.09 -35.54
CA ALA A 25 -16.00 22.06 -34.52
C ALA A 25 -15.04 22.55 -33.42
N VAL A 26 -15.59 23.03 -32.30
CA VAL A 26 -14.83 23.21 -31.07
C VAL A 26 -14.55 21.82 -30.51
N ALA A 27 -13.39 21.28 -30.86
CA ALA A 27 -12.85 20.09 -30.23
C ALA A 27 -12.50 20.43 -28.78
N CYS A 28 -13.40 20.08 -27.85
CA CYS A 28 -13.10 20.03 -26.43
C CYS A 28 -12.08 18.90 -26.22
N GLN A 29 -10.80 19.22 -26.32
CA GLN A 29 -9.74 18.30 -25.96
C GLN A 29 -9.78 18.12 -24.44
N THR A 30 -10.49 17.09 -23.99
CA THR A 30 -10.23 16.50 -22.68
C THR A 30 -8.82 15.94 -22.73
N ASN A 31 -7.84 16.75 -22.32
CA ASN A 31 -6.57 16.25 -21.85
C ASN A 31 -6.85 15.41 -20.60
N VAL A 32 -7.24 14.16 -20.81
CA VAL A 32 -7.07 13.11 -19.82
C VAL A 32 -5.56 13.03 -19.62
N GLN A 33 -5.06 13.76 -18.63
CA GLN A 33 -3.76 13.47 -18.08
C GLN A 33 -3.87 12.04 -17.56
N ALA A 34 -3.37 11.10 -18.35
CA ALA A 34 -2.86 9.85 -17.84
C ALA A 34 -1.85 10.24 -16.77
N GLN A 35 -2.31 10.24 -15.52
CA GLN A 35 -1.44 10.40 -14.36
C GLN A 35 -0.32 9.39 -14.51
N ASP A 36 0.89 9.93 -14.39
CA ASP A 36 2.14 9.23 -14.38
C ASP A 36 2.01 7.83 -13.78
N ALA A 37 1.97 6.82 -14.65
CA ALA A 37 2.61 5.54 -14.36
C ALA A 37 4.12 5.81 -14.36
N ALA A 38 4.57 6.62 -13.40
CA ALA A 38 5.98 6.72 -13.05
C ALA A 38 6.36 5.31 -12.64
N THR A 39 7.17 4.68 -13.48
CA THR A 39 7.96 3.49 -13.16
C THR A 39 8.80 3.88 -11.95
N ALA A 40 8.24 3.65 -10.76
CA ALA A 40 8.88 3.97 -9.50
C ALA A 40 10.08 3.04 -9.41
N LYS A 41 11.29 3.60 -9.47
CA LYS A 41 12.53 2.82 -9.33
C LYS A 41 12.44 1.95 -8.08
N PRO A 42 12.94 0.70 -8.12
CA PRO A 42 12.91 -0.19 -6.97
C PRO A 42 13.55 0.50 -5.77
N VAL A 43 12.82 0.51 -4.65
CA VAL A 43 13.30 1.13 -3.41
C VAL A 43 14.18 0.11 -2.69
N THR A 44 15.45 0.42 -2.53
CA THR A 44 16.36 -0.38 -1.71
C THR A 44 16.43 0.19 -0.30
N VAL A 45 16.31 -0.69 0.70
CA VAL A 45 16.53 -0.36 2.12
C VAL A 45 17.86 -0.94 2.56
N ASP A 46 18.78 -0.07 2.99
CA ASP A 46 20.04 -0.49 3.61
C ASP A 46 19.77 -1.12 4.99
N VAL A 47 20.41 -2.25 5.26
CA VAL A 47 20.37 -2.93 6.55
C VAL A 47 21.77 -2.95 7.12
N PHE A 48 22.02 -2.00 8.03
CA PHE A 48 23.28 -1.86 8.77
C PHE A 48 24.55 -1.64 7.94
N GLY A 49 24.44 -1.20 6.68
CA GLY A 49 25.56 -1.09 5.75
C GLY A 49 26.15 -2.44 5.30
N ALA A 50 25.45 -3.56 5.58
CA ALA A 50 25.97 -4.92 5.37
C ALA A 50 25.03 -5.81 4.53
N GLY A 51 23.83 -5.32 4.21
CA GLY A 51 22.85 -6.01 3.39
C GLY A 51 21.81 -5.01 2.92
N SER A 52 20.97 -5.40 1.96
CA SER A 52 19.95 -4.51 1.43
C SER A 52 18.67 -5.25 1.08
N LEU A 53 17.50 -4.65 1.33
CA LEU A 53 16.21 -5.22 0.95
C LEU A 53 15.67 -4.52 -0.28
N LYS A 54 15.35 -5.28 -1.32
CA LYS A 54 14.67 -4.81 -2.53
C LYS A 54 13.17 -4.75 -2.27
N VAL A 55 12.67 -3.56 -1.96
CA VAL A 55 11.26 -3.37 -1.62
C VAL A 55 10.40 -3.41 -2.90
N PRO A 56 9.34 -4.24 -2.96
CA PRO A 56 8.46 -4.32 -4.11
C PRO A 56 7.87 -2.96 -4.49
N GLU A 57 7.75 -2.66 -5.79
CA GLU A 57 7.21 -1.37 -6.28
C GLU A 57 5.76 -1.12 -5.83
N SER A 58 5.00 -2.19 -5.55
CA SER A 58 3.65 -2.12 -5.00
C SER A 58 3.62 -1.60 -3.55
N PHE A 59 4.73 -1.69 -2.82
CA PHE A 59 4.82 -1.24 -1.43
C PHE A 59 5.16 0.25 -1.42
N LYS A 60 4.17 1.09 -1.15
CA LYS A 60 4.33 2.55 -1.21
C LYS A 60 4.92 3.06 0.09
N LYS A 61 6.02 3.80 0.01
CA LYS A 61 6.68 4.39 1.19
C LYS A 61 5.74 5.36 1.90
N THR A 62 5.69 5.31 3.23
CA THR A 62 4.89 6.19 4.07
C THR A 62 5.74 6.80 5.19
N THR A 63 5.20 7.81 5.86
CA THR A 63 5.86 8.41 7.03
C THR A 63 5.69 7.46 8.23
N PRO A 64 6.78 7.05 8.90
CA PRO A 64 6.69 6.19 10.06
C PRO A 64 5.80 6.75 11.18
N ARG A 65 4.91 5.93 11.74
CA ARG A 65 4.02 6.35 12.86
C ARG A 65 4.72 6.36 14.22
N SER A 66 5.95 5.86 14.30
CA SER A 66 6.77 5.80 15.51
C SER A 66 8.23 6.09 15.16
N ARG A 67 8.94 6.78 16.06
CA ARG A 67 10.35 7.16 15.85
C ARG A 67 11.33 5.98 15.82
N ILE A 68 10.93 4.82 16.33
CA ILE A 68 11.76 3.60 16.29
C ILE A 68 11.68 2.88 14.95
N ILE A 69 10.68 3.21 14.11
CA ILE A 69 10.50 2.61 12.80
C ILE A 69 11.37 3.40 11.82
N GLU A 70 12.34 2.74 11.21
CA GLU A 70 13.31 3.35 10.29
C GLU A 70 12.70 3.51 8.90
N HIS A 71 11.94 2.51 8.45
CA HIS A 71 11.17 2.57 7.21
C HIS A 71 9.75 2.04 7.40
N GLU A 72 8.78 2.76 6.83
CA GLU A 72 7.40 2.33 6.78
C GLU A 72 6.90 2.37 5.34
N PHE A 73 6.16 1.33 4.95
CA PHE A 73 5.48 1.23 3.67
C PHE A 73 4.04 0.77 3.90
N ALA A 74 3.21 0.92 2.88
CA ALA A 74 1.86 0.44 2.86
C ALA A 74 1.52 -0.22 1.53
N VAL A 75 0.67 -1.23 1.60
CA VAL A 75 -0.08 -1.76 0.45
C VAL A 75 -1.54 -1.44 0.70
N LYS A 76 -2.23 -0.93 -0.32
CA LYS A 76 -3.67 -0.67 -0.28
C LYS A 76 -4.39 -1.53 -1.31
N ASP A 77 -5.60 -1.95 -0.98
CA ASP A 77 -6.54 -2.57 -1.92
C ASP A 77 -7.62 -1.54 -2.27
N GLY A 78 -7.41 -0.81 -3.37
CA GLY A 78 -8.29 0.27 -3.83
C GLY A 78 -7.78 1.69 -3.53
N GLU A 79 -8.61 2.67 -3.87
CA GLU A 79 -8.33 4.11 -3.74
C GLU A 79 -8.93 4.73 -2.48
N GLY A 80 -8.39 5.86 -2.05
CA GLY A 80 -8.86 6.60 -0.88
C GLY A 80 -8.23 6.16 0.45
N ASP A 81 -8.62 6.83 1.52
CA ASP A 81 -8.06 6.62 2.88
C ASP A 81 -8.73 5.46 3.62
N ASP A 82 -9.96 5.10 3.24
CA ASP A 82 -10.72 4.00 3.83
C ASP A 82 -10.43 2.64 3.19
N ALA A 83 -9.61 2.62 2.12
CA ALA A 83 -9.20 1.39 1.46
C ALA A 83 -8.50 0.44 2.47
N PRO A 84 -8.85 -0.86 2.46
CA PRO A 84 -8.13 -1.85 3.23
C PRO A 84 -6.62 -1.73 2.99
N SER A 85 -5.84 -1.68 4.07
CA SER A 85 -4.40 -1.48 3.99
C SER A 85 -3.61 -2.40 4.88
N ALA A 86 -2.45 -2.83 4.39
CA ALA A 86 -1.44 -3.54 5.14
C ALA A 86 -0.27 -2.60 5.39
N ARG A 87 0.26 -2.62 6.61
CA ARG A 87 1.41 -1.82 7.03
C ARG A 87 2.65 -2.69 7.02
N ILE A 88 3.74 -2.15 6.48
CA ILE A 88 5.06 -2.78 6.47
C ILE A 88 6.00 -1.90 7.27
N THR A 89 6.59 -2.43 8.34
CA THR A 89 7.51 -1.70 9.22
C THR A 89 8.86 -2.37 9.25
N MET A 90 9.93 -1.58 9.17
CA MET A 90 11.31 -2.03 9.18
C MET A 90 12.11 -1.25 10.23
N MET A 91 12.88 -1.95 11.06
CA MET A 91 13.67 -1.33 12.13
C MET A 91 14.73 -2.27 12.70
N ALA A 92 15.80 -1.70 13.25
CA ALA A 92 16.72 -2.41 14.11
C ALA A 92 16.02 -3.00 15.34
N ALA A 93 16.55 -4.12 15.81
CA ALA A 93 15.97 -4.89 16.88
C ALA A 93 17.02 -5.47 17.84
N GLY A 94 16.59 -5.64 19.09
CA GLY A 94 17.35 -6.32 20.13
C GLY A 94 16.65 -7.58 20.63
N GLY A 95 17.28 -8.20 21.64
CA GLY A 95 16.76 -9.40 22.28
C GLY A 95 16.97 -10.69 21.49
N ASP A 96 16.42 -11.77 22.04
CA ASP A 96 16.52 -13.12 21.51
C ASP A 96 15.46 -13.39 20.42
N VAL A 97 15.82 -14.18 19.40
CA VAL A 97 14.93 -14.53 18.29
C VAL A 97 13.65 -15.20 18.79
N LYS A 98 13.78 -16.25 19.61
CA LYS A 98 12.62 -17.02 20.10
C LYS A 98 11.72 -16.14 20.96
N ALA A 99 12.28 -15.35 21.87
CA ALA A 99 11.51 -14.41 22.70
C ALA A 99 10.73 -13.39 21.86
N ASN A 100 11.33 -12.90 20.78
CA ASN A 100 10.69 -11.97 19.85
C ASN A 100 9.55 -12.63 19.05
N LEU A 101 9.76 -13.85 18.54
CA LEU A 101 8.73 -14.64 17.85
C LEU A 101 7.55 -14.93 18.78
N ASP A 102 7.81 -15.35 20.02
CA ASP A 102 6.76 -15.64 21.01
C ASP A 102 5.97 -14.38 21.37
N ARG A 103 6.65 -13.22 21.50
CA ARG A 103 5.97 -11.93 21.67
C ARG A 103 5.05 -11.62 20.50
N TRP A 104 5.50 -11.80 19.26
CA TRP A 104 4.67 -11.55 18.07
C TRP A 104 3.46 -12.48 17.99
N LYS A 105 3.64 -13.78 18.27
CA LYS A 105 2.51 -14.73 18.39
C LYS A 105 1.49 -14.26 19.44
N ASN A 106 1.94 -13.68 20.54
CA ASN A 106 1.08 -13.20 21.62
C ASN A 106 0.37 -11.87 21.33
N GLN A 107 0.71 -11.19 20.22
CA GLN A 107 -0.09 -10.07 19.73
C GLN A 107 -1.38 -10.54 19.05
N PHE A 108 -1.52 -11.84 18.81
CA PHE A 108 -2.70 -12.46 18.21
C PHE A 108 -3.45 -13.31 19.22
N SER A 109 -4.77 -13.22 19.17
CA SER A 109 -5.71 -14.00 19.97
C SER A 109 -6.92 -14.44 19.12
N GLY A 110 -7.95 -15.00 19.76
CA GLY A 110 -9.16 -15.49 19.09
C GLY A 110 -9.13 -16.99 18.77
N SER A 111 -10.32 -17.57 18.64
CA SER A 111 -10.49 -19.00 18.29
C SER A 111 -10.00 -19.34 16.87
N ASN A 112 -9.95 -18.34 15.99
CA ASN A 112 -9.41 -18.43 14.64
C ASN A 112 -7.89 -18.19 14.57
N LYS A 113 -7.21 -18.05 15.72
CA LYS A 113 -5.76 -17.86 15.73
C LYS A 113 -5.05 -19.04 15.09
N LYS A 114 -4.16 -18.76 14.13
CA LYS A 114 -3.27 -19.74 13.51
C LYS A 114 -1.85 -19.22 13.53
N VAL A 115 -0.91 -20.11 13.84
CA VAL A 115 0.53 -19.82 13.83
C VAL A 115 1.16 -20.87 12.91
N ALA A 116 1.78 -20.43 11.83
CA ALA A 116 2.56 -21.31 10.98
C ALA A 116 3.89 -21.67 11.65
N GLU A 117 4.51 -22.75 11.18
CA GLU A 117 5.90 -23.04 11.53
C GLU A 117 6.80 -21.88 11.10
N THR A 118 7.84 -21.62 11.90
CA THR A 118 8.83 -20.58 11.56
C THR A 118 9.79 -21.14 10.53
N GLU A 119 9.82 -20.51 9.36
CA GLU A 119 10.76 -20.82 8.30
C GLU A 119 12.11 -20.18 8.65
N VAL A 120 13.17 -20.99 8.66
CA VAL A 120 14.54 -20.53 8.91
C VAL A 120 15.37 -20.76 7.66
N LYS A 121 16.02 -19.72 7.16
CA LYS A 121 16.85 -19.77 5.96
C LYS A 121 18.15 -19.02 6.16
N LYS A 122 19.18 -19.45 5.44
CA LYS A 122 20.43 -18.74 5.30
C LYS A 122 20.45 -18.04 3.95
N GLU A 123 20.42 -16.72 3.97
CA GLU A 123 20.49 -15.86 2.78
C GLU A 123 21.86 -15.19 2.84
N GLY A 124 22.85 -15.82 2.17
CA GLY A 124 24.23 -15.38 2.29
C GLY A 124 24.81 -15.53 3.70
N ASP A 125 25.32 -14.43 4.25
CA ASP A 125 25.80 -14.39 5.63
C ASP A 125 24.68 -14.17 6.67
N TRP A 126 23.46 -13.89 6.22
CA TRP A 126 22.32 -13.61 7.09
C TRP A 126 21.51 -14.87 7.40
N GLU A 127 21.07 -15.01 8.65
CA GLU A 127 20.03 -15.97 9.02
C GLU A 127 18.68 -15.25 9.10
N THR A 128 17.66 -15.77 8.41
CA THR A 128 16.32 -15.19 8.38
C THR A 128 15.34 -16.13 9.08
N HIS A 129 14.50 -15.58 9.95
CA HIS A 129 13.38 -16.30 10.57
C HIS A 129 12.08 -15.65 10.15
N VAL A 130 11.27 -16.35 9.36
CA VAL A 130 9.99 -15.86 8.86
C VAL A 130 8.84 -16.61 9.55
N ILE A 131 7.91 -15.87 10.13
CA ILE A 131 6.72 -16.41 10.78
C ILE A 131 5.45 -15.79 10.20
N GLU A 132 4.41 -16.62 10.11
CA GLU A 132 3.07 -16.17 9.75
C GLU A 132 2.10 -16.42 10.92
N VAL A 133 1.34 -15.40 11.29
CA VAL A 133 0.34 -15.49 12.35
C VAL A 133 -0.94 -14.81 11.89
N SER A 134 -2.09 -15.47 12.03
CA SER A 134 -3.42 -14.88 11.78
C SER A 134 -4.30 -14.96 13.01
N GLY A 135 -5.32 -14.10 13.08
CA GLY A 135 -6.31 -14.06 14.16
C GLY A 135 -6.76 -12.64 14.46
N THR A 136 -7.16 -12.40 15.70
CA THR A 136 -7.44 -11.05 16.20
C THR A 136 -6.14 -10.40 16.67
N PHE A 137 -5.68 -9.39 15.94
CA PHE A 137 -4.45 -8.66 16.22
C PHE A 137 -4.70 -7.50 17.21
N THR A 138 -3.92 -7.46 18.28
CA THR A 138 -3.89 -6.33 19.20
C THR A 138 -2.89 -5.28 18.71
N GLU A 139 -3.40 -4.21 18.11
CA GLU A 139 -2.62 -3.04 17.68
C GLU A 139 -2.52 -2.02 18.82
N THR A 140 -1.32 -1.53 19.13
CA THR A 140 -1.12 -0.44 20.09
C THR A 140 -1.03 0.89 19.35
N MET A 141 -1.98 1.78 19.61
CA MET A 141 -2.06 3.13 19.03
C MET A 141 -1.55 4.19 20.02
N GLY A 142 -0.77 5.14 19.52
CA GLY A 142 -0.35 6.32 20.29
C GLY A 142 0.89 6.13 21.18
N GLY A 143 1.79 5.20 20.85
CA GLY A 143 3.08 5.04 21.52
C GLY A 143 3.90 3.88 20.96
N GLY A 144 5.11 3.68 21.50
CA GLY A 144 5.98 2.57 21.11
C GLY A 144 5.44 1.18 21.52
N PRO A 145 6.07 0.09 21.07
CA PRO A 145 5.64 -1.30 21.31
C PRO A 145 5.61 -1.71 22.80
N PHE A 146 6.21 -0.89 23.67
CA PHE A 146 6.21 -1.06 25.14
C PHE A 146 5.41 0.02 25.88
N SER A 147 4.66 0.85 25.16
CA SER A 147 3.83 1.90 25.76
C SER A 147 2.49 1.37 26.25
N SER A 148 1.88 2.08 27.19
CA SER A 148 0.48 1.92 27.61
C SER A 148 -0.52 2.56 26.63
N GLY A 149 -0.15 2.69 25.35
CA GLY A 149 -1.02 3.23 24.30
C GLY A 149 -2.35 2.48 24.19
N ARG A 150 -3.32 3.11 23.51
CA ARG A 150 -4.66 2.52 23.32
C ARG A 150 -4.54 1.22 22.53
N LYS A 151 -5.05 0.13 23.09
CA LYS A 151 -5.11 -1.16 22.39
C LYS A 151 -6.37 -1.22 21.53
N VAL A 152 -6.21 -1.53 20.25
CA VAL A 152 -7.30 -1.72 19.29
C VAL A 152 -7.24 -3.17 18.80
N GLN A 153 -8.37 -3.86 18.86
CA GLN A 153 -8.48 -5.22 18.33
C GLN A 153 -8.84 -5.16 16.85
N ARG A 154 -8.05 -5.84 16.03
CA ARG A 154 -8.23 -5.97 14.59
C ARG A 154 -8.54 -7.43 14.26
N GLU A 155 -9.81 -7.72 14.05
CA GLU A 155 -10.26 -9.05 13.67
C GLU A 155 -9.84 -9.40 12.24
N ASN A 156 -9.69 -10.70 11.96
CA ASN A 156 -9.36 -11.22 10.63
C ASN A 156 -8.09 -10.60 10.03
N TYR A 157 -7.08 -10.42 10.88
CA TYR A 157 -5.77 -9.92 10.47
C TYR A 157 -4.77 -11.05 10.35
N LYS A 158 -3.75 -10.83 9.52
CA LYS A 158 -2.56 -11.66 9.42
C LYS A 158 -1.32 -10.78 9.55
N MET A 159 -0.23 -11.37 10.03
CA MET A 159 1.10 -10.80 10.03
C MET A 159 2.08 -11.80 9.42
N MET A 160 2.93 -11.31 8.53
CA MET A 160 4.21 -11.91 8.21
C MET A 160 5.31 -11.12 8.92
N GLY A 161 6.09 -11.78 9.75
CA GLY A 161 7.21 -11.17 10.46
C GLY A 161 8.51 -11.88 10.09
N ALA A 162 9.55 -11.11 9.80
CA ALA A 162 10.89 -11.59 9.56
C ALA A 162 11.87 -10.99 10.58
N ILE A 163 12.76 -11.84 11.10
CA ILE A 163 13.93 -11.42 11.88
C ILE A 163 15.15 -11.76 11.03
N LEU A 164 15.88 -10.73 10.59
CA LEU A 164 17.14 -10.87 9.86
C LEU A 164 18.28 -10.75 10.86
N VAL A 165 19.11 -11.78 10.96
CA VAL A 165 20.21 -11.87 11.92
C VAL A 165 21.53 -11.76 11.16
N HIS A 166 22.26 -10.70 11.42
CA HIS A 166 23.63 -10.50 10.92
C HIS A 166 24.62 -11.34 11.76
N PRO A 167 25.76 -11.79 11.20
CA PRO A 167 26.81 -12.50 11.95
C PRO A 167 27.28 -11.79 13.23
N ASP A 168 27.33 -10.45 13.21
CA ASP A 168 27.63 -9.62 14.40
C ASP A 168 26.50 -9.58 15.45
N SER A 169 25.55 -10.51 15.41
CA SER A 169 24.41 -10.64 16.34
C SER A 169 23.40 -9.47 16.33
N ARG A 170 23.55 -8.53 15.40
CA ARG A 170 22.56 -7.47 15.13
C ARG A 170 21.33 -8.07 14.47
N LYS A 171 20.14 -7.58 14.83
CA LYS A 171 18.87 -8.07 14.30
C LYS A 171 18.08 -6.94 13.68
N PHE A 172 17.45 -7.23 12.56
CA PHE A 172 16.55 -6.30 11.89
C PHE A 172 15.17 -6.94 11.75
N PHE A 173 14.13 -6.19 12.12
CA PHE A 173 12.76 -6.65 12.00
C PHE A 173 12.13 -6.09 10.74
N VAL A 174 11.43 -6.96 10.02
CA VAL A 174 10.53 -6.59 8.94
C VAL A 174 9.17 -7.20 9.24
N LYS A 175 8.12 -6.39 9.35
CA LYS A 175 6.77 -6.90 9.64
C LYS A 175 5.78 -6.32 8.65
N MET A 176 5.01 -7.19 8.00
CA MET A 176 3.85 -6.84 7.19
C MET A 176 2.58 -7.35 7.89
N TYR A 177 1.64 -6.47 8.22
CA TYR A 177 0.39 -6.85 8.91
C TYR A 177 -0.81 -6.04 8.44
N GLY A 178 -1.97 -6.69 8.39
CA GLY A 178 -3.20 -6.14 7.81
C GLY A 178 -4.28 -7.20 7.60
N PRO A 179 -5.34 -6.90 6.84
CA PRO A 179 -6.38 -7.85 6.47
C PRO A 179 -5.80 -9.12 5.83
N ILE A 180 -6.30 -10.30 6.21
CA ILE A 180 -5.77 -11.61 5.74
C ILE A 180 -5.59 -11.64 4.22
N ALA A 181 -6.62 -11.29 3.45
CA ALA A 181 -6.57 -11.37 1.98
C ALA A 181 -5.45 -10.51 1.37
N LEU A 182 -5.16 -9.35 1.95
CA LEU A 182 -4.10 -8.46 1.47
C LEU A 182 -2.71 -9.00 1.80
N ILE A 183 -2.57 -9.67 2.95
CA ILE A 183 -1.32 -10.32 3.33
C ILE A 183 -1.05 -11.55 2.47
N GLU A 184 -2.07 -12.37 2.20
CA GLU A 184 -1.90 -13.55 1.34
C GLU A 184 -1.55 -13.18 -0.10
N SER A 185 -2.20 -12.15 -0.67
CA SER A 185 -1.91 -11.68 -2.04
C SER A 185 -0.52 -11.07 -2.21
N ASN A 186 0.12 -10.62 -1.12
CA ASN A 186 1.47 -10.04 -1.13
C ASN A 186 2.52 -10.96 -0.47
N ARG A 187 2.14 -12.22 -0.19
CA ARG A 187 2.97 -13.16 0.56
C ARG A 187 4.31 -13.43 -0.13
N ASP A 188 4.26 -13.72 -1.42
CA ASP A 188 5.46 -14.11 -2.17
C ASP A 188 6.38 -12.90 -2.38
N LEU A 189 5.83 -11.73 -2.70
CA LEU A 189 6.58 -10.46 -2.76
C LEU A 189 7.30 -10.15 -1.45
N PHE A 190 6.66 -10.41 -0.30
CA PHE A 190 7.31 -10.23 1.00
C PHE A 190 8.48 -11.21 1.16
N LYS A 191 8.32 -12.48 0.79
CA LYS A 191 9.39 -13.48 0.91
C LYS A 191 10.57 -13.18 -0.02
N GLU A 192 10.30 -12.77 -1.26
CA GLU A 192 11.32 -12.32 -2.21
C GLU A 192 12.09 -11.12 -1.67
N MET A 193 11.39 -10.13 -1.10
CA MET A 193 12.03 -9.00 -0.44
C MET A 193 12.96 -9.45 0.70
N ILE A 194 12.55 -10.40 1.55
CA ILE A 194 13.40 -10.92 2.62
C ILE A 194 14.62 -11.68 2.09
N ALA A 195 14.45 -12.47 1.03
CA ALA A 195 15.53 -13.23 0.42
C ALA A 195 16.61 -12.32 -0.21
N SER A 196 16.24 -11.11 -0.63
CA SER A 196 17.17 -10.16 -1.25
C SER A 196 18.24 -9.57 -0.33
N ILE A 197 18.23 -9.88 0.98
CA ILE A 197 19.10 -9.25 2.01
C ILE A 197 20.61 -9.31 1.69
N ASP A 198 21.05 -10.34 0.97
CA ASP A 198 22.46 -10.57 0.60
C ASP A 198 22.72 -10.43 -0.91
N GLU A 199 21.76 -9.89 -1.68
CA GLU A 199 21.93 -9.62 -3.12
C GLU A 199 22.51 -8.23 -3.42
#